data_AF-A0A7X1ZSF7-F1
#
_entry.id   AF-A0A7X1ZSF7-F1
#
_cell.length_a   1.000
_cell.length_b   1.000
_cell.length_c   1.000
_cell.angle_alpha   90.00
_cell.angle_beta   90.00
_cell.angle_gamma   90.00
#
_symmetry.space_group_name_H-M   'P 1'
#
loop_
_entity.id
_entity.type
_entity.pdbx_description
1 polymer ?
#
loop_
_entity_poly.entity_id
_entity_poly.type
_entity_poly.pdbx_seq_one_letter_code
_entity_poly.pdbx_strand_id
1 'polypeptide(L)' 'MKKDLVSVRDLSAEEIGELFAISAGIKGKRLDLAKGKSLALIFEKPSLGTRVTFSVGFFQL' A
#
# COMPACT_ATOMS: atom_id res chain seq x y z
N MET A 1 15.94 -5.48 6.52
CA MET A 1 15.95 -4.00 6.66
C MET A 1 14.55 -3.48 6.43
N LYS A 2 14.16 -2.40 7.12
CA LYS A 2 12.93 -1.66 6.81
C LYS A 2 13.20 -0.85 5.54
N LYS A 3 12.42 -1.07 4.47
CA LYS A 3 12.52 -0.32 3.21
C LYS A 3 11.41 0.72 3.18
N ASP A 4 11.76 2.00 3.02
CA ASP A 4 10.80 3.08 2.84
C ASP A 4 10.52 3.27 1.34
N LEU A 5 9.27 3.58 0.99
CA LEU A 5 8.86 3.89 -0.38
C LEU A 5 8.56 5.39 -0.48
N VAL A 6 9.59 6.17 -0.82
CA VAL A 6 9.50 7.64 -0.93
C VAL A 6 9.44 8.08 -2.39
N SER A 7 10.19 7.42 -3.26
CA SER A 7 10.22 7.70 -4.70
C SER A 7 10.09 6.41 -5.51
N VAL A 8 9.42 6.50 -6.66
CA VAL A 8 9.39 5.40 -7.66
C VAL A 8 10.80 5.08 -8.18
N ARG A 9 11.73 6.05 -8.11
CA ARG A 9 13.14 5.85 -8.48
C ARG A 9 13.88 4.88 -7.56
N ASP A 10 13.34 4.63 -6.36
CA ASP A 10 13.92 3.69 -5.39
C ASP A 10 13.50 2.23 -5.68
N LEU A 11 12.71 2.02 -6.74
CA LEU A 11 12.26 0.73 -7.20
C LEU A 11 12.99 0.34 -8.50
N SER A 12 13.52 -0.87 -8.52
CA SER A 12 13.97 -1.54 -9.74
C SER A 12 12.77 -1.99 -10.60
N ALA A 13 13.04 -2.31 -11.88
CA ALA A 13 12.01 -2.80 -12.78
C ALA A 13 11.41 -4.13 -12.30
N GLU A 14 12.26 -4.98 -11.72
CA GLU A 14 11.89 -6.27 -11.11
C GLU A 14 10.94 -6.06 -9.93
N GLU A 15 11.27 -5.16 -9.00
CA GLU A 15 10.42 -4.84 -7.84
C GLU A 15 9.07 -4.25 -8.26
N ILE A 16 9.04 -3.43 -9.32
CA ILE A 16 7.79 -2.94 -9.89
C ILE A 16 6.95 -4.10 -10.45
N GLY A 17 7.57 -5.03 -11.17
CA GLY A 17 6.92 -6.23 -11.68
C GLY A 17 6.32 -7.10 -10.57
N GLU A 18 7.08 -7.31 -9.48
CA GLU A 18 6.62 -8.04 -8.30
C GLU A 18 5.43 -7.35 -7.61
N LEU A 19 5.46 -6.02 -7.46
CA LEU A 19 4.34 -5.26 -6.89
C LEU A 19 3.05 -5.47 -7.70
N PHE A 20 3.14 -5.47 -9.03
CA PHE A 20 1.98 -5.73 -9.88
C PHE A 20 1.50 -7.19 -9.80
N ALA A 21 2.41 -8.15 -9.75
CA ALA A 21 2.07 -9.57 -9.58
C ALA A 21 1.33 -9.82 -8.26
N ILE A 22 1.84 -9.25 -7.15
CA ILE A 22 1.17 -9.29 -5.83
C ILE A 22 -0.21 -8.63 -5.92
N SER A 23 -0.29 -7.43 -6.49
CA SER A 23 -1.54 -6.68 -6.63
C SER A 23 -2.60 -7.48 -7.39
N ALA A 24 -2.22 -8.15 -8.48
CA ALA A 24 -3.12 -9.03 -9.24
C ALA A 24 -3.57 -10.24 -8.40
N GLY A 25 -2.65 -10.83 -7.63
CA GLY A 25 -2.92 -12.00 -6.78
C GLY A 25 -3.90 -11.73 -5.63
N ILE A 26 -3.96 -10.49 -5.13
CA ILE A 26 -4.82 -10.10 -4.01
C ILE A 26 -6.11 -9.39 -4.44
N LYS A 27 -6.22 -8.95 -5.70
CA LYS A 27 -7.37 -8.18 -6.18
C LYS A 27 -8.69 -8.93 -5.95
N GLY A 28 -9.64 -8.27 -5.29
CA GLY A 28 -10.97 -8.84 -4.99
C GLY A 28 -11.00 -9.81 -3.80
N LYS A 29 -9.87 -10.03 -3.12
CA LYS A 29 -9.79 -10.84 -1.90
C LYS A 29 -9.78 -9.94 -0.67
N ARG A 30 -10.36 -10.44 0.42
CA ARG A 30 -10.18 -9.87 1.76
C ARG A 30 -9.16 -10.72 2.51
N LEU A 31 -8.11 -10.08 3.01
CA LEU A 31 -7.05 -10.71 3.79
C LEU A 31 -7.08 -10.14 5.23
N ASP A 32 -6.42 -10.79 6.19
CA ASP A 32 -6.33 -10.34 7.61
C ASP A 32 -4.86 -10.15 8.03
N LEU A 33 -4.04 -9.62 7.12
CA LEU A 33 -2.60 -9.33 7.24
C LEU A 33 -2.31 -8.06 8.03
N ALA A 34 -3.26 -7.13 8.10
CA ALA A 34 -3.15 -5.90 8.88
C ALA A 34 -3.64 -6.04 10.33
N LYS A 35 -4.08 -7.23 10.75
CA LYS A 35 -4.58 -7.46 12.11
C LYS A 35 -3.58 -7.06 13.18
N GLY A 36 -4.03 -6.23 14.12
CA GLY A 36 -3.20 -5.73 15.23
C GLY A 36 -2.14 -4.70 14.81
N LYS A 37 -2.13 -4.25 13.55
CA LYS A 37 -1.26 -3.18 13.06
C LYS A 37 -2.02 -1.85 13.00
N SER A 38 -1.29 -0.75 13.06
CA SER A 38 -1.84 0.60 12.91
C SER A 38 -1.17 1.32 11.74
N LEU A 39 -1.96 2.06 10.97
CA LEU A 39 -1.50 2.91 9.86
C LEU A 39 -1.73 4.37 10.22
N ALA A 40 -0.66 5.17 10.22
CA ALA A 40 -0.76 6.62 10.32
C ALA A 40 -0.87 7.24 8.92
N LEU A 41 -1.84 8.12 8.72
CA LEU A 41 -2.01 8.90 7.49
C LEU A 41 -1.88 10.38 7.82
N ILE A 42 -0.80 11.00 7.36
CA ILE A 42 -0.47 12.40 7.62
C ILE A 42 -0.52 13.16 6.29
N PHE A 43 -1.30 14.23 6.23
CA PHE A 43 -1.51 15.02 5.02
C PHE A 43 -1.25 16.49 5.30
N GLU A 44 -0.28 17.09 4.60
CA GLU A 44 -0.09 18.54 4.60
C GLU A 44 -1.18 19.24 3.79
N LYS A 45 -1.55 18.67 2.63
CA LYS A 45 -2.69 19.08 1.82
C LYS A 45 -3.73 17.96 1.80
N PRO A 46 -5.00 18.24 2.12
CA PRO A 46 -6.01 17.19 2.20
C PRO A 46 -6.27 16.55 0.83
N SER A 47 -6.36 15.22 0.81
CA SER A 47 -6.72 14.44 -0.38
C SER A 47 -7.67 13.30 0.00
N LEU A 48 -8.95 13.45 -0.35
CA LEU A 48 -9.96 12.46 0.01
C LEU A 48 -9.69 11.11 -0.69
N GLY A 49 -9.38 11.14 -1.99
CA GLY A 49 -9.10 9.94 -2.77
C GLY A 49 -7.95 9.14 -2.16
N THR A 50 -6.81 9.79 -1.90
CA THR A 50 -5.64 9.14 -1.29
C THR A 50 -5.97 8.57 0.08
N ARG A 51 -6.61 9.35 0.96
CA ARG A 51 -6.98 8.89 2.30
C ARG A 51 -7.88 7.65 2.24
N VAL A 52 -8.93 7.68 1.41
CA VAL A 52 -9.87 6.56 1.30
C VAL A 52 -9.18 5.33 0.72
N THR A 53 -8.40 5.46 -0.36
CA THR A 53 -7.70 4.32 -0.98
C THR A 53 -6.72 3.66 -0.01
N PHE A 54 -5.90 4.43 0.73
CA PHE A 54 -4.97 3.86 1.70
C PHE A 54 -5.67 3.22 2.90
N SER A 55 -6.70 3.87 3.45
CA SER A 55 -7.47 3.29 4.57
C SER A 55 -8.19 2.01 4.17
N VAL A 56 -8.92 2.02 3.05
CA VAL A 56 -9.64 0.84 2.57
C VAL A 56 -8.68 -0.28 2.23
N GLY A 57 -7.57 0.02 1.54
CA GLY A 57 -6.53 -0.96 1.26
C GLY A 57 -5.98 -1.59 2.54
N PHE A 58 -5.64 -0.80 3.55
CA PHE A 58 -5.12 -1.31 4.83
C PHE A 58 -6.12 -2.18 5.59
N PHE A 59 -7.41 -1.80 5.66
CA PHE A 59 -8.41 -2.55 6.42
C PHE A 59 -9.00 -3.76 5.68
N GLN A 60 -8.82 -3.85 4.37
CA GLN A 60 -9.18 -5.04 3.58
C GLN A 60 -8.03 -6.04 3.45
N LEU A 61 -6.82 -5.64 3.84
CA LEU A 61 -5.61 -6.45 3.85
C LEU A 61 -5.44 -7.20 5.15
#